data_AF-A0A926FMS2-F1
#
_entry.id   AF-A0A926FMS2-F1
#
_cell.length_a   1.000
_cell.length_b   1.000
_cell.length_c   1.000
_cell.angle_alpha   90.00
_cell.angle_beta   90.00
_cell.angle_gamma   90.00
#
_symmetry.space_group_name_H-M   'P 1'
#
loop_
_entity.id
_entity.type
_entity.pdbx_description
1 polymer ?
#
loop_
_entity_poly.entity_id
_entity_poly.type
_entity_poly.pdbx_seq_one_letter_code
_entity_poly.pdbx_strand_id
1 'polypeptide(L)'
;FSLAYTGGGAGMRWVAWWANVRSRFFRLPFGDQGIFCRRDVYERVGGFRDLPICDDVDLVRRLRRAGPFRLRREKTWTSPRRYDARGVVRQVLRNWRVLAGYFAGVSPATLARWYNEEVTAPPPGSPPAALERKAIPRR
;
A
#
# COMPACT_ATOMS: atom_id res chain seq x y z
N PHE A 1 -4.02 2.34 -12.46
CA PHE A 1 -5.49 2.47 -12.55
C PHE A 1 -5.96 3.44 -11.47
N SER A 2 -7.16 4.00 -11.61
CA SER A 2 -7.73 4.85 -10.56
C SER A 2 -8.19 3.99 -9.38
N LEU A 3 -7.92 4.42 -8.14
CA LEU A 3 -8.37 3.71 -6.95
C LEU A 3 -9.85 3.98 -6.69
N ALA A 4 -10.59 2.94 -6.33
CA ALA A 4 -11.93 3.02 -5.78
C ALA A 4 -12.13 1.98 -4.68
N TYR A 5 -13.04 2.26 -3.73
CA TYR A 5 -13.38 1.34 -2.66
C TYR A 5 -14.78 0.76 -2.88
N THR A 6 -14.98 -0.52 -2.60
CA THR A 6 -16.29 -1.18 -2.71
C THR A 6 -17.31 -0.73 -1.64
N GLY A 7 -16.93 0.16 -0.71
CA GLY A 7 -17.76 0.68 0.38
C GLY A 7 -17.10 1.84 1.15
N GLY A 8 -17.60 2.16 2.35
CA GLY A 8 -16.95 3.10 3.30
C GLY A 8 -17.31 4.59 3.16
N GLY A 9 -18.46 4.90 2.55
CA GLY A 9 -19.09 6.23 2.61
C GLY A 9 -18.24 7.38 2.05
N ALA A 10 -18.51 8.60 2.51
CA ALA A 10 -17.82 9.81 2.04
C ALA A 10 -16.31 9.82 2.34
N GLY A 11 -15.89 9.22 3.46
CA GLY A 11 -14.49 9.13 3.85
C GLY A 11 -13.66 8.34 2.85
N MET A 12 -14.13 7.17 2.40
CA MET A 12 -13.40 6.38 1.41
C MET A 12 -13.38 7.03 0.02
N ARG A 13 -14.43 7.78 -0.35
CA ARG A 13 -14.40 8.58 -1.57
C ARG A 13 -13.31 9.66 -1.51
N TRP A 14 -13.15 10.31 -0.37
CA TRP A 14 -12.09 11.31 -0.17
C TRP A 14 -10.69 10.68 -0.22
N VAL A 15 -10.50 9.54 0.44
CA VAL A 15 -9.23 8.78 0.39
C VAL A 15 -8.89 8.37 -1.05
N ALA A 16 -9.86 7.81 -1.79
CA ALA A 16 -9.69 7.44 -3.18
C ALA A 16 -9.37 8.65 -4.06
N TRP A 17 -10.09 9.77 -3.87
CA TRP A 17 -9.84 11.01 -4.60
C TRP A 17 -8.41 11.50 -4.37
N TRP A 18 -7.95 11.56 -3.13
CA TRP A 18 -6.60 12.01 -2.83
C TRP A 18 -5.52 11.06 -3.36
N ALA A 19 -5.73 9.74 -3.26
CA ALA A 19 -4.82 8.75 -3.86
C ALA A 19 -4.69 8.93 -5.38
N ASN A 20 -5.82 9.21 -6.06
CA ASN A 20 -5.86 9.46 -7.48
C ASN A 20 -5.19 10.79 -7.88
N VAL A 21 -5.44 11.87 -7.13
CA VAL A 21 -4.79 13.19 -7.32
C VAL A 21 -3.28 13.04 -7.15
N ARG A 22 -2.83 12.42 -6.06
CA ARG A 22 -1.40 12.18 -5.80
C ARG A 22 -0.75 11.36 -6.91
N SER A 23 -1.42 10.31 -7.38
CA SER A 23 -0.90 9.47 -8.46
C SER A 23 -0.80 10.22 -9.78
N ARG A 24 -1.77 11.09 -10.08
CA ARG A 24 -1.80 11.87 -11.31
C ARG A 24 -0.73 12.97 -11.31
N PHE A 25 -0.52 13.64 -10.17
CA PHE A 25 0.41 14.75 -10.05
C PHE A 25 1.86 14.29 -9.82
N PHE A 26 2.07 13.38 -8.87
CA PHE A 26 3.42 12.92 -8.49
C PHE A 26 3.90 11.68 -9.27
N ARG A 27 3.04 11.07 -10.09
CA ARG A 27 3.32 9.83 -10.84
C ARG A 27 3.81 8.71 -9.92
N LEU A 28 3.15 8.57 -8.77
CA LEU A 28 3.45 7.60 -7.72
C LEU A 28 2.20 6.76 -7.41
N PRO A 29 1.72 5.92 -8.35
CA PRO A 29 0.69 4.94 -8.04
C PRO A 29 1.22 3.96 -6.98
N PHE A 30 0.36 3.53 -6.06
CA PHE A 30 0.68 2.45 -5.14
C PHE A 30 0.24 1.09 -5.72
N GLY A 31 0.65 0.00 -5.07
CA GLY A 31 0.33 -1.36 -5.51
C GLY A 31 -1.17 -1.62 -5.62
N ASP A 32 -1.98 -0.99 -4.77
CA ASP A 32 -3.46 -1.06 -4.78
C ASP A 32 -4.10 -0.46 -6.04
N GLN A 33 -3.36 0.36 -6.79
CA GLN A 33 -3.79 0.95 -8.04
C GLN A 33 -3.43 0.11 -9.27
N GLY A 34 -2.85 -1.08 -9.10
CA GLY A 34 -2.47 -1.96 -10.20
C GLY A 34 -1.34 -1.36 -11.06
N ILE A 35 -0.13 -1.87 -10.89
CA ILE A 35 1.06 -1.44 -11.64
C ILE A 35 1.28 -2.42 -12.81
N PHE A 36 1.32 -1.89 -14.03
CA PHE A 36 1.61 -2.66 -15.24
C PHE A 36 2.79 -2.02 -15.98
N CYS A 37 3.75 -2.84 -16.39
CA CYS A 37 4.89 -2.44 -17.20
C CYS A 37 5.27 -3.58 -18.15
N ARG A 38 6.04 -3.28 -19.19
CA ARG A 38 6.58 -4.33 -20.07
C ARG A 38 7.59 -5.17 -19.29
N ARG A 39 7.61 -6.47 -19.59
CA ARG A 39 8.48 -7.46 -18.92
C ARG A 39 9.97 -7.09 -18.98
N ASP A 40 10.44 -6.67 -20.15
CA ASP A 40 11.84 -6.27 -20.34
C ASP A 40 12.23 -5.07 -19.46
N VAL A 41 11.31 -4.12 -19.26
CA VAL A 41 11.53 -2.98 -18.35
C VAL A 41 11.56 -3.44 -16.91
N TYR A 42 10.64 -4.33 -16.50
CA TYR A 42 10.59 -4.91 -15.16
C TYR A 42 11.90 -5.62 -14.81
N GLU A 43 12.38 -6.49 -15.71
CA GLU A 43 13.63 -7.23 -15.55
C GLU A 43 14.83 -6.26 -15.52
N ARG A 44 14.88 -5.28 -16.42
CA ARG A 44 15.95 -4.26 -16.46
C ARG A 44 16.04 -3.41 -15.20
N VAL A 45 14.91 -3.09 -14.55
CA VAL A 45 14.93 -2.35 -13.28
C VAL A 45 15.23 -3.25 -12.07
N GLY A 46 15.27 -4.58 -12.25
CA GLY A 46 15.56 -5.54 -11.19
C GLY A 46 14.33 -6.01 -10.40
N GLY A 47 13.13 -5.92 -10.98
CA GLY A 47 11.90 -6.49 -10.43
C GLY A 47 11.49 -5.96 -9.05
N PHE A 48 10.72 -6.72 -8.27
CA PHE A 48 10.42 -6.38 -6.87
C PHE A 48 11.65 -6.68 -6.01
N ARG A 49 11.96 -5.76 -5.10
CA ARG A 49 12.95 -6.01 -4.06
C ARG A 49 12.26 -6.62 -2.86
N ASP A 50 12.96 -7.49 -2.14
CA ASP A 50 12.50 -8.06 -0.88
C ASP A 50 12.56 -6.99 0.23
N LEU A 51 11.57 -6.10 0.22
CA LEU A 51 11.40 -5.06 1.22
C LEU A 51 10.19 -5.38 2.10
N PRO A 52 10.29 -5.24 3.43
CA PRO A 52 9.18 -5.54 4.34
C PRO A 52 8.01 -4.55 4.22
N ILE A 53 8.24 -3.38 3.63
CA ILE A 53 7.24 -2.37 3.29
C ILE A 53 7.79 -1.48 2.18
N CYS A 54 6.89 -0.85 1.41
CA CYS A 54 7.24 0.07 0.32
C CYS A 54 8.01 -0.57 -0.85
N ASP A 55 7.90 -1.89 -1.02
CA ASP A 55 8.38 -2.64 -2.18
C ASP A 55 7.77 -2.11 -3.49
N ASP A 56 6.47 -1.80 -3.46
CA ASP A 56 5.73 -1.18 -4.55
C ASP A 56 6.22 0.25 -4.86
N VAL A 57 6.43 1.08 -3.84
CA VAL A 57 6.95 2.45 -4.01
C VAL A 57 8.36 2.42 -4.58
N ASP A 58 9.21 1.49 -4.14
CA ASP A 58 10.56 1.30 -4.67
C ASP A 58 10.54 0.91 -6.15
N LEU A 59 9.71 -0.08 -6.52
CA LEU A 59 9.52 -0.49 -7.91
C LEU A 59 9.05 0.68 -8.77
N VAL A 60 8.03 1.43 -8.34
CA VAL A 60 7.50 2.58 -9.08
C VAL A 60 8.55 3.66 -9.26
N ARG A 61 9.37 3.95 -8.24
CA ARG A 61 10.47 4.91 -8.38
C ARG A 61 11.50 4.47 -9.42
N ARG A 62 11.87 3.19 -9.44
CA ARG A 62 12.81 2.64 -10.42
C ARG A 62 12.23 2.64 -11.84
N LEU A 63 10.99 2.19 -12.00
CA LEU A 63 10.27 2.24 -13.27
C LEU A 63 10.14 3.68 -13.80
N ARG A 64 9.97 4.67 -12.91
CA ARG A 64 9.85 6.09 -13.31
C ARG A 64 11.14 6.65 -13.89
N ARG A 65 12.30 6.10 -13.49
CA ARG A 65 13.60 6.42 -14.09
C ARG A 65 13.76 5.77 -15.47
N ALA A 66 13.07 4.65 -15.72
CA ALA A 66 13.10 3.95 -16.99
C ALA A 66 12.11 4.50 -18.04
N GLY A 67 11.13 5.34 -17.64
CA GLY A 67 10.19 5.97 -18.56
C GLY A 67 8.97 6.62 -17.89
N PRO A 68 8.11 7.28 -18.68
CA PRO A 68 6.91 7.94 -18.17
C PRO A 68 5.82 6.94 -17.78
N PHE A 69 5.12 7.23 -16.68
CA PHE A 69 3.91 6.51 -16.28
C PHE A 69 2.65 7.14 -16.89
N ARG A 70 1.71 6.29 -17.32
CA ARG A 70 0.35 6.70 -17.69
C ARG A 70 -0.65 6.12 -16.70
N LEU A 71 -1.44 6.99 -16.08
CA LEU A 71 -2.56 6.57 -15.24
C LEU A 71 -3.76 6.22 -16.14
N ARG A 72 -4.17 4.96 -16.09
CA ARG A 72 -5.40 4.45 -16.72
C ARG A 72 -6.63 4.89 -15.91
N ARG A 73 -7.70 5.30 -16.61
CA ARG A 73 -8.95 5.85 -16.01
C ARG A 73 -9.83 4.75 -15.40
N GLU A 74 -9.64 3.54 -15.89
CA GLU A 74 -10.21 2.31 -15.38
C GLU A 74 -9.91 2.17 -13.89
N LYS A 75 -10.87 1.66 -13.13
CA LYS A 75 -10.80 1.64 -11.66
C LYS A 75 -10.36 0.28 -11.14
N THR A 76 -9.43 0.27 -10.19
CA THR A 76 -9.19 -0.88 -9.33
C THR A 76 -10.04 -0.74 -8.08
N TRP A 77 -10.84 -1.76 -7.81
CA TRP A 77 -11.69 -1.81 -6.61
C TRP A 77 -10.93 -2.51 -5.49
N THR A 78 -10.83 -1.84 -4.34
CA THR A 78 -10.22 -2.41 -3.13
C THR A 78 -11.18 -2.36 -1.95
N SER A 79 -10.93 -3.19 -0.95
CA SER A 79 -11.78 -3.34 0.22
C SER A 79 -11.39 -2.33 1.32
N PRO A 80 -12.36 -1.60 1.93
CA PRO A 80 -12.08 -0.59 2.96
C PRO A 80 -11.74 -1.16 4.34
N ARG A 81 -11.76 -2.50 4.54
CA ARG A 81 -11.51 -3.20 5.82
C ARG A 81 -10.48 -2.57 6.76
N ARG A 82 -9.31 -2.14 6.26
CA ARG A 82 -8.27 -1.51 7.12
C ARG A 82 -8.68 -0.13 7.63
N TYR A 83 -9.35 0.65 6.80
CA TYR A 83 -9.86 1.96 7.16
C TYR A 83 -11.05 1.84 8.12
N ASP A 84 -11.92 0.84 7.92
CA ASP A 84 -13.04 0.56 8.82
C ASP A 84 -12.55 0.13 10.21
N ALA A 85 -11.56 -0.77 10.26
CA ALA A 85 -11.03 -1.28 11.53
C ALA A 85 -10.18 -0.25 12.31
N ARG A 86 -9.57 0.73 11.64
CA ARG A 86 -8.55 1.62 12.24
C ARG A 86 -8.91 3.10 12.23
N GLY A 87 -10.02 3.45 11.60
CA GLY A 87 -10.42 4.82 11.36
C GLY A 87 -9.70 5.45 10.16
N VAL A 88 -10.45 6.25 9.40
CA VAL A 88 -9.98 6.79 8.12
C VAL A 88 -8.74 7.68 8.29
N VAL A 89 -8.82 8.64 9.20
CA VAL A 89 -7.77 9.65 9.42
C VAL A 89 -6.48 8.98 9.92
N ARG A 90 -6.59 8.09 10.91
CA ARG A 90 -5.44 7.38 11.49
C ARG A 90 -4.72 6.55 10.43
N GLN A 91 -5.46 5.82 9.58
CA GLN A 91 -4.87 5.03 8.52
C GLN A 91 -4.21 5.91 7.43
N VAL A 92 -4.79 7.07 7.09
CA VAL A 92 -4.17 8.03 6.16
C VAL A 92 -2.86 8.57 6.72
N LEU A 93 -2.86 9.11 7.95
CA LEU A 93 -1.66 9.68 8.58
C LEU A 93 -0.54 8.67 8.69
N ARG A 94 -0.86 7.41 8.99
CA ARG A 94 0.10 6.32 9.05
C ARG A 94 0.75 6.01 7.70
N ASN A 95 -0.06 5.92 6.64
CA ASN A 95 0.45 5.71 5.28
C ASN A 95 1.36 6.88 4.87
N TRP A 96 1.01 8.11 5.24
CA TRP A 96 1.82 9.30 4.99
C TRP A 96 3.15 9.28 5.75
N ARG A 97 3.14 8.92 7.04
CA ARG A 97 4.36 8.80 7.85
C ARG A 97 5.34 7.79 7.26
N VAL A 98 4.85 6.62 6.84
CA VAL A 98 5.67 5.61 6.19
C VAL A 98 6.24 6.14 4.87
N LEU A 99 5.41 6.77 4.04
CA LEU A 99 5.84 7.31 2.76
C LEU A 99 6.89 8.42 2.93
N ALA A 100 6.66 9.35 3.86
CA ALA A 100 7.58 10.42 4.17
C ALA A 100 8.92 9.87 4.68
N GLY A 101 8.89 8.90 5.60
CA GLY A 101 10.09 8.24 6.09
C GLY A 101 10.87 7.52 4.98
N TYR A 102 10.17 6.85 4.05
CA TYR A 102 10.81 6.23 2.89
C TYR A 102 11.50 7.25 1.98
N PHE A 103 10.88 8.42 1.74
CA PHE A 103 11.53 9.50 0.97
C PHE A 103 12.65 10.21 1.73
N ALA A 104 12.59 10.25 3.06
CA ALA A 104 13.65 10.76 3.93
C ALA A 104 14.84 9.79 4.08
N GLY A 105 14.78 8.59 3.50
CA GLY A 105 15.87 7.61 3.55
C GLY A 105 15.86 6.71 4.79
N VAL A 106 14.77 6.70 5.57
CA VAL A 106 14.60 5.77 6.69
C VAL A 106 14.57 4.33 6.15
N SER A 107 15.23 3.40 6.84
CA SER A 107 15.30 2.01 6.40
C SER A 107 13.91 1.36 6.34
N PRO A 108 13.61 0.54 5.31
CA PRO A 108 12.32 -0.17 5.20
C PRO A 108 11.99 -1.03 6.43
N ALA A 109 12.99 -1.60 7.10
CA ALA A 109 12.79 -2.36 8.34
C ALA A 109 12.21 -1.48 9.48
N THR A 110 12.73 -0.25 9.66
CA THR A 110 12.20 0.70 10.64
C THR A 110 10.79 1.17 10.27
N LEU A 111 10.54 1.40 8.98
CA LEU A 111 9.21 1.78 8.50
C LEU A 111 8.18 0.66 8.72
N ALA A 112 8.57 -0.59 8.48
CA ALA A 112 7.73 -1.75 8.72
C ALA A 112 7.39 -1.89 10.21
N ARG A 113 8.35 -1.59 11.09
CA ARG A 113 8.12 -1.51 12.55
C ARG A 113 7.10 -0.43 12.89
N TRP A 114 7.23 0.81 12.42
CA TRP A 114 6.21 1.84 12.68
C TRP A 114 4.84 1.46 12.13
N TYR A 115 4.80 0.74 11.02
CA TYR A 115 3.56 0.21 10.47
C TYR A 115 3.03 -1.02 11.23
N ASN A 116 3.83 -1.75 11.99
CA ASN A 116 3.35 -2.96 12.68
C ASN A 116 3.18 -2.77 14.20
N GLU A 117 4.00 -1.93 14.83
CA GLU A 117 3.97 -1.61 16.27
C GLU A 117 2.66 -0.98 16.73
N GLU A 118 1.91 -0.33 15.83
CA GLU A 118 0.60 0.25 16.17
C GLU A 118 -0.59 -0.71 15.90
N VAL A 119 -0.30 -1.99 15.62
CA VAL A 119 -1.29 -3.09 15.42
C VAL A 119 -1.59 -3.83 16.74
N THR A 120 -0.90 -3.53 17.84
CA THR A 120 -1.03 -4.19 19.16
C THR A 120 -2.28 -3.82 19.97
N ALA A 121 -3.28 -3.17 19.38
CA ALA A 121 -4.63 -3.20 19.94
C ALA A 121 -5.44 -4.24 19.15
N PRO A 122 -5.62 -5.48 19.64
CA PRO A 122 -6.59 -6.38 19.05
C PRO A 122 -7.96 -5.69 19.03
N PRO A 123 -8.81 -5.92 18.01
CA PRO A 123 -10.19 -5.47 18.03
C PRO A 123 -10.84 -5.91 19.35
N PRO A 124 -11.64 -5.07 20.03
CA PRO A 124 -12.38 -5.52 21.21
C PRO A 124 -13.22 -6.74 20.82
N GLY A 125 -12.95 -7.88 21.46
CA GLY A 125 -13.59 -9.17 21.18
C GLY A 125 -12.78 -10.18 20.36
N SER A 126 -11.54 -9.91 19.97
CA SER A 126 -10.68 -10.93 19.33
C SER A 126 -10.06 -11.87 20.37
N PRO A 127 -10.13 -13.21 20.20
CA PRO A 127 -9.47 -14.13 21.12
C PRO A 127 -7.95 -13.95 21.07
N PRO A 128 -7.23 -14.16 22.20
CA PRO A 128 -5.79 -13.94 22.28
C PRO A 128 -5.04 -14.79 21.24
N ALA A 129 -4.03 -14.18 20.62
CA ALA A 129 -3.26 -14.67 19.46
C ALA A 129 -2.46 -15.99 19.64
N ALA A 130 -2.75 -16.76 20.69
CA ALA A 130 -2.04 -17.97 21.04
C ALA A 130 -2.59 -19.26 20.38
N LEU A 131 -3.67 -19.21 19.59
CA LEU A 131 -4.39 -20.42 19.15
C LEU A 131 -4.29 -20.80 17.67
N GLU A 132 -3.66 -20.01 16.79
CA GLU A 132 -3.58 -20.34 15.35
C GLU A 132 -2.26 -21.02 14.91
N ARG A 133 -1.47 -21.56 15.85
CA ARG A 133 -0.42 -22.53 15.52
C ARG A 133 -0.96 -23.95 15.61
N LYS A 134 -1.88 -24.35 14.72
CA LYS A 134 -2.09 -25.78 14.42
C LYS A 134 -2.73 -25.99 13.04
N ALA A 135 -2.02 -26.80 12.25
CA ALA A 135 -2.48 -27.62 11.13
C ALA A 135 -2.88 -26.91 9.82
N ILE A 136 -1.89 -26.74 8.92
CA ILE A 136 -2.11 -26.96 7.49
C ILE A 136 -1.29 -28.20 7.11
N PRO A 137 -1.91 -29.35 6.82
CA PRO A 137 -1.19 -30.52 6.34
C PRO A 137 -0.71 -30.26 4.91
N ARG A 138 0.58 -30.49 4.66
CA ARG A 138 1.13 -30.50 3.30
C ARG A 138 0.51 -31.69 2.55
N ARG A 139 -0.12 -31.41 1.41
CA ARG A 139 -0.30 -32.36 0.32
C ARG A 139 0.47 -31.84 -0.87
#